data_AF-A0A1G2JJW1-F1
#
_entry.id   AF-A0A1G2JJW1-F1
#
_cell.length_a   1.000
_cell.length_b   1.000
_cell.length_c   1.000
_cell.angle_alpha   90.00
_cell.angle_beta   90.00
_cell.angle_gamma   90.00
#
_symmetry.space_group_name_H-M   'P 1'
#
loop_
_entity.id
_entity.type
_entity.pdbx_description
1 polymer ?
#
loop_
_entity_poly.entity_id
_entity_poly.type
_entity_poly.pdbx_seq_one_letter_code
_entity_poly.pdbx_strand_id
1 'polypeptide(L)'
;MKNKITKNIPIAKQSRIHDADKIGIGTTLEKIMEKSGSEEILSKHSVPCLSCPMAKFEMTELKIGDVCKMYGINVEKLLKDLNKN
;
A
#
# COMPACT_ATOMS: atom_id res chain seq x y z
N MET A 1 49.95 -12.81 2.85
CA MET A 1 49.37 -14.11 3.25
C MET A 1 48.32 -14.48 2.22
N LYS A 2 48.50 -15.61 1.53
CA LYS A 2 47.63 -16.08 0.44
C LYS A 2 46.58 -17.04 1.00
N ASN A 3 45.34 -16.85 0.56
CA ASN A 3 44.36 -17.87 0.14
C ASN A 3 43.87 -18.93 1.15
N LYS A 4 42.54 -19.06 1.30
CA LYS A 4 41.75 -20.23 0.82
C LYS A 4 40.28 -20.24 1.35
N ILE A 5 39.35 -20.26 0.39
CA ILE A 5 38.24 -21.23 0.25
C ILE A 5 36.98 -21.06 1.14
N THR A 6 35.97 -20.47 0.48
CA THR A 6 34.57 -20.91 0.33
C THR A 6 33.88 -21.69 1.46
N LYS A 7 32.76 -21.13 1.94
CA LYS A 7 31.57 -21.93 2.26
C LYS A 7 30.40 -21.45 1.43
N ASN A 8 30.05 -22.34 0.51
CA ASN A 8 28.84 -22.44 -0.27
C ASN A 8 27.60 -22.23 0.60
N ILE A 9 26.80 -21.20 0.33
CA ILE A 9 25.41 -21.14 0.77
C ILE A 9 24.56 -21.21 -0.50
N PRO A 10 23.64 -22.18 -0.60
CA PRO A 10 22.86 -22.41 -1.81
C PRO A 10 21.94 -21.21 -2.12
N ILE A 11 22.11 -20.69 -3.33
CA ILE A 11 21.09 -20.28 -4.31
C ILE A 11 19.64 -20.45 -3.79
N ALA A 12 18.99 -19.35 -3.39
CA ALA A 12 17.54 -19.08 -3.50
C ALA A 12 17.05 -18.07 -2.44
N LYS A 13 17.33 -16.77 -2.63
CA LYS A 13 16.37 -15.69 -2.29
C LYS A 13 16.79 -14.36 -2.93
N GLN A 14 17.05 -14.42 -4.22
CA GLN A 14 17.13 -13.28 -5.12
C GLN A 14 15.71 -12.68 -5.31
N SER A 15 15.09 -12.07 -4.29
CA SER A 15 13.87 -11.28 -4.47
C SER A 15 13.52 -10.48 -3.20
N ARG A 16 14.34 -9.49 -2.84
CA ARG A 16 13.98 -8.46 -1.85
C ARG A 16 14.56 -7.12 -2.23
N ILE A 17 14.31 -6.74 -3.46
CA ILE A 17 14.42 -5.37 -3.95
C ILE A 17 13.05 -5.16 -4.61
N HIS A 18 12.43 -3.98 -4.44
CA HIS A 18 11.09 -3.57 -4.95
C HIS A 18 9.85 -3.86 -4.08
N ASP A 19 9.74 -3.29 -2.87
CA ASP A 19 8.45 -3.22 -2.13
C ASP A 19 8.18 -1.81 -1.53
N ALA A 20 8.86 -0.76 -2.00
CA ALA A 20 8.65 0.60 -1.48
C ALA A 20 7.31 1.24 -1.91
N ASP A 21 6.71 0.76 -3.01
CA ASP A 21 5.48 1.31 -3.59
C ASP A 21 4.22 0.51 -3.27
N LYS A 22 4.33 -0.54 -2.44
CA LYS A 22 3.20 -1.42 -2.14
C LYS A 22 2.29 -0.78 -1.09
N ILE A 23 1.03 -0.59 -1.44
CA ILE A 23 0.00 -0.08 -0.54
C ILE A 23 -0.42 -1.20 0.42
N GLY A 24 -0.38 -0.91 1.72
CA GLY A 24 -0.81 -1.80 2.79
C GLY A 24 -1.86 -1.17 3.70
N ILE A 25 -2.34 -1.93 4.68
CA ILE A 25 -3.39 -1.48 5.63
C ILE A 25 -3.00 -0.20 6.40
N GLY A 26 -1.70 0.00 6.62
CA GLY A 26 -1.16 1.14 7.34
C GLY A 26 -0.82 2.34 6.46
N THR A 27 -1.02 2.23 5.14
CA THR A 27 -0.78 3.35 4.22
C THR A 27 -1.86 4.40 4.41
N THR A 28 -1.44 5.66 4.46
CA THR A 28 -2.31 6.82 4.63
C THR A 28 -3.06 7.11 3.33
N LEU A 29 -4.23 7.72 3.44
CA LEU A 29 -5.02 8.12 2.27
C LEU A 29 -4.25 9.09 1.39
N GLU A 30 -3.54 10.05 1.96
CA GLU A 30 -2.68 10.99 1.21
C GLU A 30 -1.71 10.22 0.29
N LYS A 31 -0.99 9.24 0.84
CA LYS A 31 -0.02 8.45 0.07
C LYS A 31 -0.66 7.63 -1.04
N ILE A 32 -1.89 7.17 -0.83
CA ILE A 32 -2.66 6.46 -1.86
C ILE A 32 -3.07 7.43 -2.98
N MET A 33 -3.49 8.65 -2.62
CA MET A 33 -3.95 9.68 -3.57
C MET A 33 -2.83 10.23 -4.46
N GLU A 34 -1.56 10.12 -4.05
CA GLU A 34 -0.41 10.39 -4.92
C GLU A 34 -0.36 9.47 -6.16
N LYS A 35 -0.94 8.27 -6.08
CA LYS A 35 -0.95 7.30 -7.19
C LYS A 35 -2.08 7.65 -8.16
N SER A 36 -1.74 7.87 -9.43
CA SER A 36 -2.73 8.13 -10.49
C SER A 36 -3.77 7.01 -10.59
N GLY A 37 -5.04 7.37 -10.75
CA GLY A 37 -6.15 6.41 -10.85
C GLY A 37 -6.62 5.78 -9.53
N SER A 38 -5.95 6.08 -8.41
CA SER A 38 -6.37 5.58 -7.09
C SER A 38 -7.75 6.09 -6.67
N GLU A 39 -8.13 7.31 -7.04
CA GLU A 39 -9.44 7.90 -6.75
C GLU A 39 -10.59 7.08 -7.34
N GLU A 40 -10.46 6.60 -8.57
CA GLU A 40 -11.46 5.74 -9.22
C GLU A 40 -11.58 4.40 -8.48
N ILE A 41 -10.46 3.82 -8.08
CA ILE A 41 -10.44 2.55 -7.34
C ILE A 41 -11.07 2.72 -5.96
N LEU A 42 -10.70 3.75 -5.20
CA LEU A 42 -11.29 4.04 -3.91
C LEU A 42 -12.81 4.28 -4.03
N SER A 43 -13.25 5.00 -5.07
CA SER A 43 -14.66 5.24 -5.35
C SER A 43 -15.42 3.94 -5.68
N LYS A 44 -14.82 3.05 -6.48
CA LYS A 44 -15.39 1.74 -6.83
C LYS A 44 -15.60 0.83 -5.61
N HIS A 45 -14.76 0.98 -4.59
CA HIS A 45 -14.89 0.26 -3.31
C HIS A 45 -15.71 1.03 -2.27
N SER A 46 -16.38 2.12 -2.67
CA SER A 46 -17.24 2.94 -1.81
C SER A 46 -16.51 3.56 -0.61
N VAL A 47 -15.22 3.88 -0.76
CA VAL A 47 -14.47 4.67 0.24
C VAL A 47 -15.06 6.08 0.27
N PRO A 48 -15.62 6.54 1.40
CA PRO A 48 -16.27 7.83 1.47
C PRO A 48 -15.27 8.98 1.58
N CYS A 49 -15.80 10.21 1.45
CA CYS A 49 -15.10 11.44 1.81
C CYS A 49 -13.81 11.77 1.03
N LEU A 50 -13.57 11.16 -0.14
CA LEU A 50 -12.42 11.44 -1.01
C LEU A 50 -12.34 12.92 -1.46
N SER A 51 -13.48 13.59 -1.55
CA SER A 51 -13.60 14.98 -1.99
C SER A 51 -13.96 15.97 -0.86
N CYS A 52 -14.10 15.49 0.38
CA CYS A 52 -14.49 16.33 1.51
C CYS A 52 -13.33 17.27 1.90
N PRO A 53 -13.56 18.61 2.00
CA PRO A 53 -12.53 19.54 2.44
C PRO A 53 -11.92 19.17 3.79
N MET A 54 -12.74 18.69 4.74
CA MET A 54 -12.30 18.26 6.07
C MET A 54 -11.40 17.01 5.99
N ALA A 55 -11.80 16.03 5.17
CA ALA A 55 -11.03 14.79 5.01
C ALA A 55 -9.63 15.07 4.45
N LYS A 56 -9.47 16.07 3.57
CA LYS A 56 -8.14 16.46 3.04
C LYS A 56 -7.16 16.88 4.15
N PHE A 57 -7.65 17.51 5.21
CA PHE A 57 -6.80 17.87 6.36
C PHE A 57 -6.38 16.64 7.18
N GLU A 58 -7.21 15.60 7.21
CA GLU A 58 -7.02 14.39 8.00
C GLU A 58 -6.34 13.25 7.21
N MET A 59 -6.28 13.34 5.88
CA MET A 59 -5.77 12.29 4.96
C MET A 59 -4.32 11.87 5.23
N THR A 60 -3.52 12.74 5.84
CA THR A 60 -2.14 12.47 6.24
C THR A 60 -2.04 11.46 7.39
N GLU A 61 -3.09 11.36 8.21
CA GLU A 61 -3.16 10.46 9.37
C GLU A 61 -4.15 9.30 9.18
N LEU A 62 -5.14 9.46 8.30
CA LEU A 62 -6.14 8.43 8.01
C LEU A 62 -5.53 7.26 7.24
N LYS A 63 -5.40 6.12 7.93
CA LYS A 63 -4.95 4.86 7.34
C LYS A 63 -6.09 4.15 6.64
N ILE A 64 -5.82 3.58 5.46
CA ILE A 64 -6.84 2.90 4.66
C ILE A 64 -7.50 1.73 5.40
N GLY A 65 -6.74 1.02 6.25
CA GLY A 65 -7.27 -0.07 7.06
C GLY A 65 -8.32 0.39 8.07
N ASP A 66 -8.13 1.57 8.67
CA ASP A 66 -9.07 2.10 9.66
C ASP A 66 -10.34 2.63 8.99
N VAL A 67 -10.20 3.32 7.85
CA VAL A 67 -11.33 3.70 7.00
C VAL A 67 -12.13 2.46 6.59
N CYS A 68 -11.47 1.39 6.16
CA CYS A 68 -12.17 0.17 5.77
C CYS A 68 -12.95 -0.46 6.93
N LYS A 69 -12.39 -0.47 8.15
CA LYS A 69 -13.10 -0.96 9.34
C LYS A 69 -14.31 -0.09 9.69
N MET A 70 -14.16 1.22 9.66
CA MET A 70 -15.23 2.17 10.00
C MET A 70 -16.45 2.04 9.08
N TYR A 71 -16.21 1.83 7.78
CA TYR A 71 -17.26 1.80 6.77
C TYR A 71 -17.61 0.40 6.27
N GLY A 72 -17.04 -0.67 6.86
CA GLY A 72 -17.33 -2.05 6.48
C GLY A 72 -16.84 -2.43 5.08
N ILE A 73 -15.75 -1.81 4.62
CA ILE A 73 -15.17 -2.03 3.29
C ILE A 73 -14.23 -3.24 3.33
N ASN A 74 -14.26 -4.06 2.28
CA ASN A 74 -13.34 -5.19 2.15
C ASN A 74 -11.92 -4.71 1.83
N VAL A 75 -11.11 -4.56 2.88
CA VAL A 75 -9.73 -4.07 2.79
C VAL A 75 -8.84 -4.95 1.91
N GLU A 76 -9.02 -6.28 1.92
CA GLU A 76 -8.18 -7.20 1.13
C GLU A 76 -8.40 -7.01 -0.37
N LYS A 77 -9.67 -6.91 -0.78
CA LYS A 77 -10.06 -6.67 -2.17
C LYS A 77 -9.60 -5.29 -2.62
N LEU A 78 -9.77 -4.26 -1.79
CA LEU A 78 -9.33 -2.91 -2.09
C LEU A 78 -7.81 -2.83 -2.28
N LEU A 79 -7.03 -3.36 -1.34
CA LEU A 79 -5.57 -3.36 -1.44
C LEU A 79 -5.09 -4.11 -2.69
N LYS A 80 -5.75 -5.22 -3.05
CA LYS A 80 -5.43 -5.96 -4.26
C LYS A 80 -5.63 -5.13 -5.52
N ASP A 81 -6.71 -4.37 -5.60
CA ASP A 81 -6.98 -3.50 -6.75
C ASP A 81 -6.03 -2.30 -6.78
N LEU A 82 -5.77 -1.65 -5.64
CA LEU A 82 -4.84 -0.53 -5.53
C LEU A 82 -3.40 -0.90 -5.94
N ASN A 83 -2.94 -2.10 -5.61
CA ASN A 83 -1.59 -2.58 -5.95
C ASN A 83 -1.47 -3.15 -7.38
N LYS A 84 -2.57 -3.35 -8.09
CA LYS A 84 -2.58 -3.82 -9.49
C LYS A 84 -2.59 -2.68 -10.50
N ASN A 85 -2.94 -1.48 -10.04
CA ASN A 85 -2.95 -0.25 -10.81
C ASN A 85 -1.56 0.39 -10.89
#